data_AF-A0A8T5JES0-F1
#
_entry.id   AF-A0A8T5JES0-F1
#
_cell.length_a   1.000
_cell.length_b   1.000
_cell.length_c   1.000
_cell.angle_alpha   90.00
_cell.angle_beta   90.00
_cell.angle_gamma   90.00
#
_symmetry.space_group_name_H-M   'P 1'
#
loop_
_entity.id
_entity.type
_entity.pdbx_description
1 polymer ?
#
loop_
_entity_poly.entity_id
_entity_poly.type
_entity_poly.pdbx_seq_one_letter_code
_entity_poly.pdbx_strand_id
1 'polypeptide(L)'
;STQNKFFFFMILLLAAMNGMVYSNSLYWLYFFWEVTTLCCYELIRHDGTDEAKKNSVLALWMGLVGGVGFVGAMFLGYNQVHSIALTDLMAVPEAMGLAFALMALAAFTKAAQFPWQGWLLGAMVAPTPVSALLHSSTMVNAGIYMLLRIAPAIQGTNLSYIIALGGALTFAMTAFLAIRQTVSKKILAYSTIGNLGLIVLCIGINTALSYTAAVALLTFHSVAKGLLFMSAGVVENKIGSRNVEDWEGLMDKLPLTTTVMIAGMVSMFLPPFGMLLSKWVAVDAVASSPLYIGLPLVLLVILGSAATTFYYAKWIGYMTVMPLGLEKKKDEELEGPYKLSMIGLLALNVVISVGVAFVINKLVIPAISSAYPIVVSTTGLTVDLGFTSFPVLALWGGIVAVFLIGSRLAGSKGGKVAAPYLGGSNVPGDYTKYRSTAGGEFDLSVSGIFLNASLDEASLEKIALYIGVLISVALILVEVI
;
A
#
# COMPACT_ATOMS: atom_id res chain seq x y z
N SER A 1 -30.16 15.05 -5.51
CA SER A 1 -28.69 15.17 -5.64
C SER A 1 -28.02 14.19 -4.70
N THR A 2 -27.24 13.24 -5.21
CA THR A 2 -26.43 12.28 -4.43
C THR A 2 -25.16 12.92 -3.85
N GLN A 3 -24.81 14.12 -4.32
CA GLN A 3 -23.59 14.85 -3.95
C GLN A 3 -23.56 15.28 -2.47
N ASN A 4 -24.69 15.72 -1.90
CA ASN A 4 -24.75 16.10 -0.49
C ASN A 4 -24.48 14.89 0.43
N LYS A 5 -25.03 13.72 0.07
CA LYS A 5 -24.78 12.47 0.80
C LYS A 5 -23.31 12.07 0.71
N PHE A 6 -22.71 12.19 -0.47
CA PHE A 6 -21.28 11.92 -0.68
C PHE A 6 -20.39 12.76 0.24
N PHE A 7 -20.58 14.09 0.22
CA PHE A 7 -19.78 14.99 1.06
C PHE A 7 -20.03 14.79 2.55
N PHE A 8 -21.28 14.52 2.96
CA PHE A 8 -21.60 14.19 4.34
C PHE A 8 -20.80 12.98 4.84
N PHE A 9 -20.81 11.86 4.11
CA PHE A 9 -20.06 10.66 4.52
C PHE A 9 -18.55 10.83 4.43
N MET A 10 -18.03 11.60 3.46
CA MET A 10 -16.61 11.93 3.39
C MET A 10 -16.13 12.73 4.60
N ILE A 11 -16.88 13.76 5.00
CA ILE A 11 -16.54 14.58 6.18
C ILE A 11 -16.71 13.78 7.46
N LEU A 12 -17.79 12.99 7.57
CA LEU A 12 -18.03 12.13 8.73
C LEU A 12 -16.93 11.08 8.89
N LEU A 13 -16.45 10.49 7.79
CA LEU A 13 -15.31 9.57 7.81
C LEU A 13 -14.04 10.25 8.32
N LEU A 14 -13.73 11.45 7.84
CA LEU A 14 -12.59 12.23 8.32
C LEU A 14 -12.73 12.57 9.82
N ALA A 15 -13.92 12.99 10.26
CA ALA A 15 -14.19 13.28 11.67
C ALA A 15 -14.02 12.03 12.54
N ALA A 16 -14.54 10.88 12.12
CA ALA A 16 -14.42 9.62 12.83
C ALA A 16 -12.97 9.14 12.94
N MET A 17 -12.18 9.26 11.87
CA MET A 17 -10.75 8.92 11.90
C MET A 17 -9.97 9.81 12.89
N ASN A 18 -10.24 11.11 12.91
CA ASN A 18 -9.62 12.00 13.90
C ASN A 18 -10.05 11.64 15.33
N GLY A 19 -11.35 11.42 15.54
CA GLY A 19 -11.89 11.00 16.84
C GLY A 19 -11.25 9.71 17.35
N MET A 20 -11.04 8.73 16.47
CA MET A 20 -10.36 7.47 16.80
C MET A 20 -8.92 7.72 17.28
N VAL A 21 -8.14 8.54 16.57
CA VAL A 21 -6.74 8.80 16.91
C VAL A 21 -6.57 9.53 18.25
N TYR A 22 -7.52 10.38 18.64
CA TYR A 22 -7.50 11.08 19.92
C TYR A 22 -8.08 10.28 21.10
N SER A 23 -8.66 9.09 20.84
CA SER A 23 -9.35 8.34 21.87
C SER A 23 -8.40 7.48 22.71
N ASN A 24 -8.54 7.56 24.04
CA ASN A 24 -7.94 6.60 24.97
C ASN A 24 -8.95 5.56 25.49
N SER A 25 -10.24 5.89 25.48
CA SER A 25 -11.29 4.96 25.90
C SER A 25 -11.61 3.97 24.78
N LEU A 26 -11.65 2.68 25.11
CA LEU A 26 -12.07 1.62 24.20
C LEU A 26 -13.50 1.83 23.68
N TYR A 27 -14.38 2.44 24.49
CA TYR A 27 -15.74 2.78 24.06
C TYR A 27 -15.74 3.78 22.91
N TRP A 28 -14.97 4.87 23.03
CA TRP A 28 -14.85 5.87 21.96
C TRP A 28 -14.09 5.34 20.75
N LEU A 29 -13.03 4.55 20.97
CA LEU A 29 -12.33 3.86 19.88
C LEU A 29 -13.28 2.96 19.09
N TYR A 30 -14.10 2.14 19.76
CA TYR A 30 -15.08 1.26 19.13
C TYR A 30 -16.20 2.06 18.43
N PHE A 31 -16.71 3.12 19.05
CA PHE A 31 -17.70 3.98 18.42
C PHE A 31 -17.19 4.54 17.09
N PHE A 32 -16.00 5.14 17.08
CA PHE A 32 -15.41 5.66 15.84
C PHE A 32 -15.05 4.54 14.86
N TRP A 33 -14.63 3.37 15.35
CA TRP A 33 -14.39 2.18 14.53
C TRP A 33 -15.60 1.81 13.69
N GLU A 34 -16.77 1.70 14.31
CA GLU A 34 -18.02 1.36 13.60
C GLU A 34 -18.52 2.50 12.72
N VAL A 35 -18.38 3.76 13.15
CA VAL A 35 -18.70 4.91 12.28
C VAL A 35 -17.86 4.87 11.00
N THR A 36 -16.57 4.55 11.06
CA THR A 36 -15.76 4.39 9.84
C THR A 36 -16.24 3.24 8.95
N THR A 37 -16.73 2.13 9.53
CA THR A 37 -17.30 1.00 8.79
C THR A 37 -18.57 1.41 8.06
N LEU A 38 -19.47 2.13 8.74
CA LEU A 38 -20.72 2.63 8.13
C LEU A 38 -20.46 3.66 7.03
N CYS A 39 -19.51 4.59 7.24
CA CYS A 39 -19.12 5.53 6.20
C CYS A 39 -18.55 4.81 4.97
N CYS A 40 -17.71 3.78 5.16
CA CYS A 40 -17.18 2.99 4.06
C CYS A 40 -18.28 2.27 3.28
N TYR A 41 -19.24 1.66 3.99
CA TYR A 41 -20.40 1.02 3.37
C TYR A 41 -21.15 1.99 2.43
N GLU A 42 -21.49 3.18 2.93
CA GLU A 42 -22.23 4.19 2.13
C GLU A 42 -21.40 4.76 0.98
N LEU A 43 -20.09 4.97 1.17
CA LEU A 43 -19.22 5.50 0.12
C LEU A 43 -18.94 4.48 -0.99
N ILE A 44 -18.81 3.19 -0.68
CA ILE A 44 -18.68 2.12 -1.70
C ILE A 44 -20.00 1.97 -2.46
N ARG A 45 -21.13 2.10 -1.77
CA ARG A 45 -22.47 1.97 -2.37
C ARG A 45 -22.87 3.14 -3.28
N HIS A 46 -22.10 4.23 -3.28
CA HIS A 46 -22.49 5.53 -3.86
C HIS A 46 -23.13 5.47 -5.25
N ASP A 47 -22.52 4.72 -6.17
CA ASP A 47 -22.97 4.64 -7.57
C ASP A 47 -24.26 3.82 -7.76
N GLY A 48 -24.68 3.06 -6.75
CA GLY A 48 -25.95 2.34 -6.74
C GLY A 48 -26.06 1.15 -7.71
N THR A 49 -24.98 0.79 -8.40
CA THR A 49 -24.91 -0.42 -9.24
C THR A 49 -25.01 -1.69 -8.39
N ASP A 50 -25.40 -2.81 -9.00
CA ASP A 50 -25.51 -4.07 -8.25
C ASP A 50 -24.14 -4.58 -7.76
N GLU A 51 -23.08 -4.28 -8.52
CA GLU A 51 -21.70 -4.50 -8.09
C GLU A 51 -21.35 -3.67 -6.85
N ALA A 52 -21.66 -2.36 -6.86
CA ALA A 52 -21.44 -1.46 -5.72
C ALA A 52 -22.23 -1.88 -4.47
N LYS A 53 -23.48 -2.32 -4.62
CA LYS A 53 -24.29 -2.86 -3.52
C LYS A 53 -23.69 -4.14 -2.94
N LYS A 54 -23.29 -5.09 -3.80
CA LYS A 54 -22.68 -6.35 -3.36
C LYS A 54 -21.36 -6.10 -2.61
N ASN A 55 -20.49 -5.26 -3.15
CA ASN A 55 -19.18 -4.97 -2.56
C ASN A 55 -19.28 -4.11 -1.29
N SER A 56 -20.26 -3.20 -1.19
CA SER A 56 -20.50 -2.47 0.06
C SER A 56 -20.97 -3.40 1.18
N VAL A 57 -21.90 -4.32 0.91
CA VAL A 57 -22.31 -5.34 1.88
C VAL A 57 -21.14 -6.23 2.29
N LEU A 58 -20.29 -6.63 1.33
CA LEU A 58 -19.06 -7.38 1.60
C LEU A 58 -18.16 -6.66 2.62
N ALA A 59 -17.94 -5.36 2.40
CA ALA A 59 -17.15 -4.54 3.31
C ALA A 59 -17.79 -4.36 4.69
N LEU A 60 -19.12 -4.22 4.73
CA LEU A 60 -19.86 -4.07 5.99
C LEU A 60 -19.73 -5.33 6.86
N TRP A 61 -20.03 -6.52 6.32
CA TRP A 61 -20.01 -7.72 7.15
C TRP A 61 -18.59 -8.09 7.60
N MET A 62 -17.57 -7.95 6.74
CA MET A 62 -16.18 -8.19 7.13
C MET A 62 -15.74 -7.21 8.23
N GLY A 63 -16.14 -5.94 8.13
CA GLY A 63 -15.89 -4.94 9.17
C GLY A 63 -16.57 -5.29 10.50
N LEU A 64 -17.82 -5.77 10.47
CA LEU A 64 -18.57 -6.18 11.65
C LEU A 64 -17.96 -7.40 12.34
N VAL A 65 -17.39 -8.35 11.60
CA VAL A 65 -16.66 -9.49 12.21
C VAL A 65 -15.50 -8.98 13.08
N GLY A 66 -14.72 -8.02 12.57
CA GLY A 66 -13.69 -7.35 13.37
C GLY A 66 -14.27 -6.58 14.55
N GLY A 67 -15.41 -5.90 14.35
CA GLY A 67 -16.14 -5.20 15.40
C GLY A 67 -16.55 -6.10 16.56
N VAL A 68 -17.05 -7.30 16.27
CA VAL A 68 -17.39 -8.31 17.30
C VAL A 68 -16.15 -8.72 18.09
N GLY A 69 -15.01 -8.93 17.42
CA GLY A 69 -13.74 -9.19 18.09
C GLY A 69 -13.35 -8.05 19.05
N PHE A 70 -13.48 -6.80 18.60
CA PHE A 70 -13.21 -5.63 19.43
C PHE A 70 -14.13 -5.58 20.67
N VAL A 71 -15.44 -5.80 20.51
CA VAL A 71 -16.37 -5.86 21.65
C VAL A 71 -15.96 -6.97 22.64
N GLY A 72 -15.58 -8.15 22.14
CA GLY A 72 -15.05 -9.22 22.97
C GLY A 72 -13.81 -8.79 23.77
N ALA A 73 -12.87 -8.09 23.12
CA ALA A 73 -11.69 -7.53 23.79
C ALA A 73 -12.05 -6.51 24.88
N MET A 74 -13.10 -5.69 24.67
CA MET A 74 -13.57 -4.73 25.66
C MET A 74 -14.13 -5.42 26.91
N PHE A 75 -14.93 -6.47 26.75
CA PHE A 75 -15.49 -7.22 27.88
C PHE A 75 -14.40 -7.92 28.68
N LEU A 76 -13.45 -8.58 28.00
CA LEU A 76 -12.31 -9.23 28.65
C LEU A 76 -11.42 -8.20 29.36
N GLY A 77 -11.10 -7.09 28.71
CA GLY A 77 -10.30 -6.03 29.33
C GLY A 77 -10.97 -5.44 30.57
N TYR A 78 -12.27 -5.16 30.49
CA TYR A 78 -13.03 -4.60 31.61
C TYR A 78 -13.17 -5.59 32.77
N ASN A 79 -13.40 -6.87 32.50
CA ASN A 79 -13.55 -7.87 33.56
C ASN A 79 -12.25 -8.09 34.36
N GLN A 80 -11.10 -7.79 33.76
CA GLN A 80 -9.79 -8.01 34.37
C GLN A 80 -9.24 -6.74 35.04
N VAL A 81 -9.41 -5.57 34.41
CA VAL A 81 -8.83 -4.29 34.87
C VAL A 81 -9.87 -3.38 35.52
N HIS A 82 -11.17 -3.65 35.33
CA HIS A 82 -12.30 -2.79 35.72
C HIS A 82 -12.20 -1.36 35.15
N SER A 83 -11.49 -1.21 34.04
CA SER A 83 -11.33 0.04 33.30
C SER A 83 -11.56 -0.19 31.81
N ILE A 84 -12.01 0.87 31.14
CA ILE A 84 -12.17 0.91 29.67
C ILE A 84 -11.11 1.80 29.02
N ALA A 85 -10.11 2.26 29.77
CA ALA A 85 -8.99 3.03 29.22
C ALA A 85 -7.94 2.07 28.66
N LEU A 86 -7.53 2.28 27.41
CA LEU A 86 -6.52 1.45 26.74
C LEU A 86 -5.19 1.48 27.48
N THR A 87 -4.81 2.63 28.05
CA THR A 87 -3.61 2.77 28.90
C THR A 87 -3.60 1.83 30.09
N ASP A 88 -4.76 1.59 30.70
CA ASP A 88 -4.85 0.77 31.90
C ASP A 88 -4.72 -0.72 31.53
N LEU A 89 -5.30 -1.12 30.39
CA LEU A 89 -5.09 -2.47 29.84
C LEU A 89 -3.61 -2.69 29.47
N MET A 90 -2.97 -1.70 28.85
CA MET A 90 -1.55 -1.78 28.49
C MET A 90 -0.62 -1.90 29.70
N ALA A 91 -1.08 -1.51 30.90
CA ALA A 91 -0.29 -1.61 32.13
C ALA A 91 -0.28 -3.02 32.74
N VAL A 92 -1.16 -3.92 32.29
CA VAL A 92 -1.27 -5.31 32.81
C VAL A 92 -1.22 -6.33 31.66
N PRO A 93 -0.16 -6.32 30.83
CA PRO A 93 -0.14 -7.07 29.57
C PRO A 93 -0.30 -8.58 29.75
N GLU A 94 0.23 -9.14 30.83
CA GLU A 94 0.19 -10.59 31.14
C GLU A 94 -1.25 -11.13 31.29
N ALA A 95 -2.20 -10.30 31.76
CA ALA A 95 -3.60 -10.69 31.88
C ALA A 95 -4.43 -10.38 30.63
N MET A 96 -3.87 -9.64 29.68
CA MET A 96 -4.58 -9.04 28.54
C MET A 96 -4.35 -9.76 27.21
N GLY A 97 -3.58 -10.85 27.19
CA GLY A 97 -3.20 -11.58 25.98
C GLY A 97 -4.36 -11.84 25.01
N LEU A 98 -5.42 -12.51 25.48
CA LEU A 98 -6.60 -12.79 24.66
C LEU A 98 -7.35 -11.52 24.21
N ALA A 99 -7.41 -10.47 25.04
CA ALA A 99 -8.02 -9.20 24.66
C ALA A 99 -7.21 -8.53 23.53
N PHE A 100 -5.89 -8.52 23.62
CA PHE A 100 -5.01 -8.00 22.57
C PHE A 100 -5.05 -8.86 21.30
N ALA A 101 -5.17 -10.18 21.41
CA ALA A 101 -5.39 -11.07 20.27
C ALA A 101 -6.67 -10.74 19.51
N LEU A 102 -7.78 -10.50 20.22
CA LEU A 102 -9.04 -10.08 19.61
C LEU A 102 -8.97 -8.68 18.99
N MET A 103 -8.26 -7.73 19.61
CA MET A 103 -7.97 -6.43 19.00
C MET A 103 -7.09 -6.56 17.75
N ALA A 104 -6.12 -7.48 17.75
CA ALA A 104 -5.27 -7.76 16.60
C ALA A 104 -6.09 -8.40 15.45
N LEU A 105 -7.02 -9.31 15.76
CA LEU A 105 -7.96 -9.84 14.77
C LEU A 105 -8.83 -8.73 14.17
N ALA A 106 -9.40 -7.86 15.03
CA ALA A 106 -10.16 -6.70 14.57
C ALA A 106 -9.30 -5.83 13.63
N ALA A 107 -8.07 -5.55 14.01
CA ALA A 107 -7.12 -4.81 13.17
C ALA A 107 -6.81 -5.50 11.85
N PHE A 108 -6.65 -6.82 11.82
CA PHE A 108 -6.41 -7.59 10.59
C PHE A 108 -7.57 -7.45 9.61
N THR A 109 -8.81 -7.47 10.10
CA THR A 109 -9.99 -7.25 9.23
C THR A 109 -9.98 -5.84 8.62
N LYS A 110 -9.76 -4.78 9.42
CA LYS A 110 -9.73 -3.39 8.94
C LYS A 110 -8.51 -3.06 8.09
N ALA A 111 -7.36 -3.66 8.35
CA ALA A 111 -6.15 -3.49 7.55
C ALA A 111 -6.10 -4.42 6.33
N ALA A 112 -7.19 -5.14 6.04
CA ALA A 112 -7.33 -6.02 4.89
C ALA A 112 -6.22 -7.08 4.78
N GLN A 113 -5.71 -7.56 5.92
CA GLN A 113 -4.73 -8.65 5.97
C GLN A 113 -5.39 -9.96 5.54
N PHE A 114 -4.64 -10.93 5.00
CA PHE A 114 -5.25 -12.22 4.66
C PHE A 114 -5.85 -12.89 5.91
N PRO A 115 -7.07 -13.44 5.83
CA PRO A 115 -7.91 -13.70 4.65
C PRO A 115 -8.98 -12.60 4.38
N TRP A 116 -8.86 -11.45 5.03
CA TRP A 116 -9.84 -10.36 5.03
C TRP A 116 -9.62 -9.33 3.90
N GLN A 117 -8.80 -9.63 2.90
CA GLN A 117 -8.47 -8.70 1.82
C GLN A 117 -9.64 -8.39 0.87
N GLY A 118 -10.63 -9.28 0.81
CA GLY A 118 -11.70 -9.26 -0.20
C GLY A 118 -12.53 -7.97 -0.19
N TRP A 119 -12.81 -7.38 0.98
CA TRP A 119 -13.57 -6.13 1.03
C TRP A 119 -12.81 -4.97 0.38
N LEU A 120 -11.49 -4.91 0.56
CA LEU A 120 -10.67 -3.84 0.03
C LEU A 120 -10.55 -3.95 -1.49
N LEU A 121 -10.45 -5.17 -2.02
CA LEU A 121 -10.46 -5.44 -3.46
C LEU A 121 -11.82 -5.10 -4.08
N GLY A 122 -12.93 -5.40 -3.38
CA GLY A 122 -14.28 -5.04 -3.81
C GLY A 122 -14.56 -3.54 -3.76
N ALA A 123 -13.90 -2.79 -2.88
CA ALA A 123 -14.08 -1.34 -2.73
C ALA A 123 -13.59 -0.52 -3.94
N MET A 124 -12.90 -1.14 -4.91
CA MET A 124 -12.40 -0.47 -6.13
C MET A 124 -13.49 0.07 -7.05
N VAL A 125 -14.75 -0.33 -6.83
CA VAL A 125 -15.92 0.20 -7.52
C VAL A 125 -16.31 1.61 -7.05
N ALA A 126 -15.79 2.04 -5.90
CA ALA A 126 -16.10 3.36 -5.36
C ALA A 126 -15.52 4.49 -6.25
N PRO A 127 -16.08 5.70 -6.15
CA PRO A 127 -15.52 6.88 -6.82
C PRO A 127 -14.05 7.09 -6.44
N THR A 128 -13.22 7.51 -7.41
CA THR A 128 -11.77 7.66 -7.19
C THR A 128 -11.37 8.45 -5.95
N PRO A 129 -12.01 9.60 -5.60
CA PRO A 129 -11.65 10.31 -4.37
C PRO A 129 -11.87 9.48 -3.10
N VAL A 130 -12.87 8.60 -3.10
CA VAL A 130 -13.12 7.64 -2.02
C VAL A 130 -12.01 6.60 -1.99
N SER A 131 -11.63 6.02 -3.13
CA SER A 131 -10.52 5.06 -3.18
C SER A 131 -9.20 5.69 -2.74
N ALA A 132 -8.92 6.92 -3.13
CA ALA A 132 -7.72 7.63 -2.68
C ALA A 132 -7.71 7.81 -1.15
N LEU A 133 -8.86 8.12 -0.54
CA LEU A 133 -8.96 8.35 0.89
C LEU A 133 -8.98 7.06 1.71
N LEU A 134 -9.77 6.05 1.30
CA LEU A 134 -9.93 4.76 2.00
C LEU A 134 -8.64 3.92 2.00
N HIS A 135 -7.91 3.90 0.88
CA HIS A 135 -6.75 3.03 0.69
C HIS A 135 -5.42 3.71 1.06
N SER A 136 -5.43 5.02 1.26
CA SER A 136 -4.22 5.76 1.58
C SER A 136 -4.10 6.09 3.06
N SER A 137 -5.04 6.86 3.62
CA SER A 137 -4.84 7.52 4.92
C SER A 137 -5.85 7.15 6.01
N THR A 138 -6.99 6.55 5.66
CA THR A 138 -8.11 6.38 6.61
C THR A 138 -8.37 4.94 7.03
N MET A 139 -9.33 4.25 6.41
CA MET A 139 -9.92 3.02 6.93
C MET A 139 -8.90 1.92 7.16
N VAL A 140 -8.00 1.68 6.20
CA VAL A 140 -6.96 0.65 6.35
C VAL A 140 -5.94 0.99 7.44
N ASN A 141 -5.68 2.28 7.66
CA ASN A 141 -4.76 2.75 8.69
C ASN A 141 -5.36 2.66 10.10
N ALA A 142 -6.69 2.57 10.24
CA ALA A 142 -7.33 2.34 11.55
C ALA A 142 -6.87 1.01 12.17
N GLY A 143 -6.78 -0.05 11.35
CA GLY A 143 -6.26 -1.35 11.81
C GLY A 143 -4.79 -1.26 12.22
N ILE A 144 -3.96 -0.63 11.38
CA ILE A 144 -2.54 -0.41 11.71
C ILE A 144 -2.36 0.42 12.98
N TYR A 145 -3.17 1.46 13.15
CA TYR A 145 -3.15 2.31 14.34
C TYR A 145 -3.46 1.50 15.60
N MET A 146 -4.48 0.64 15.58
CA MET A 146 -4.80 -0.24 16.70
C MET A 146 -3.62 -1.15 17.06
N LEU A 147 -2.99 -1.78 16.05
CA LEU A 147 -1.80 -2.62 16.25
C LEU A 147 -0.63 -1.82 16.84
N LEU A 148 -0.35 -0.61 16.33
CA LEU A 148 0.69 0.27 16.86
C LEU A 148 0.44 0.64 18.32
N ARG A 149 -0.82 0.84 18.71
CA ARG A 149 -1.20 1.19 20.10
C ARG A 149 -0.99 0.03 21.06
N ILE A 150 -1.30 -1.21 20.66
CA ILE A 150 -1.11 -2.39 21.53
C ILE A 150 0.29 -2.98 21.47
N ALA A 151 1.09 -2.67 20.43
CA ALA A 151 2.40 -3.28 20.22
C ALA A 151 3.31 -3.22 21.46
N PRO A 152 3.45 -2.09 22.18
CA PRO A 152 4.30 -2.04 23.37
C PRO A 152 3.93 -3.08 24.44
N ALA A 153 2.65 -3.39 24.58
CA ALA A 153 2.14 -4.32 25.59
C ALA A 153 2.36 -5.80 25.22
N ILE A 154 2.51 -6.11 23.92
CA ILE A 154 2.68 -7.49 23.43
C ILE A 154 4.14 -7.81 23.05
N GLN A 155 5.10 -6.96 23.41
CA GLN A 155 6.50 -7.16 23.04
C GLN A 155 7.06 -8.50 23.51
N GLY A 156 7.67 -9.26 22.59
CA GLY A 156 8.28 -10.56 22.89
C GLY A 156 7.29 -11.71 23.12
N THR A 157 5.98 -11.45 23.03
CA THR A 157 4.95 -12.50 23.15
C THR A 157 4.82 -13.31 21.86
N ASN A 158 4.28 -14.53 21.97
CA ASN A 158 3.96 -15.35 20.80
C ASN A 158 2.94 -14.67 19.87
N LEU A 159 1.99 -13.90 20.43
CA LEU A 159 1.06 -13.08 19.66
C LEU A 159 1.79 -12.09 18.73
N SER A 160 2.80 -11.39 19.22
CA SER A 160 3.62 -10.47 18.42
C SER A 160 4.29 -11.19 17.24
N TYR A 161 4.75 -12.41 17.46
CA TYR A 161 5.40 -13.21 16.41
C TYR A 161 4.43 -13.72 15.35
N ILE A 162 3.20 -14.09 15.74
CA ILE A 162 2.14 -14.45 14.79
C ILE A 162 1.71 -13.24 13.97
N ILE A 163 1.62 -12.05 14.59
CA ILE A 163 1.36 -10.79 13.88
C ILE A 163 2.46 -10.53 12.84
N ALA A 164 3.73 -10.70 13.22
CA ALA A 164 4.86 -10.53 12.30
C ALA A 164 4.75 -11.47 11.08
N LEU A 165 4.51 -12.76 11.34
CA LEU A 165 4.36 -13.77 10.31
C LEU A 165 3.18 -13.47 9.38
N GLY A 166 2.04 -13.06 9.94
CA GLY A 166 0.85 -12.68 9.17
C GLY A 166 1.08 -11.49 8.24
N GLY A 167 1.79 -10.47 8.72
CA GLY A 167 2.18 -9.32 7.92
C GLY A 167 3.14 -9.69 6.78
N ALA A 168 4.18 -10.49 7.07
CA ALA A 168 5.16 -10.92 6.06
C ALA A 168 4.53 -11.76 4.94
N LEU A 169 3.65 -12.71 5.31
CA LEU A 169 2.93 -13.52 4.34
C LEU A 169 1.97 -12.67 3.50
N THR A 170 1.25 -11.74 4.13
CA THR A 170 0.38 -10.80 3.42
C THR A 170 1.16 -9.96 2.42
N PHE A 171 2.32 -9.43 2.81
CA PHE A 171 3.19 -8.68 1.91
C PHE A 171 3.66 -9.51 0.71
N ALA A 172 4.20 -10.71 0.95
CA ALA A 172 4.69 -11.56 -0.13
C ALA A 172 3.56 -11.98 -1.08
N MET A 173 2.45 -12.50 -0.55
CA MET A 173 1.32 -13.01 -1.35
C MET A 173 0.70 -11.93 -2.22
N THR A 174 0.45 -10.74 -1.66
CA THR A 174 -0.13 -9.64 -2.44
C THR A 174 0.82 -9.10 -3.51
N ALA A 175 2.12 -9.09 -3.24
CA ALA A 175 3.10 -8.69 -4.25
C ALA A 175 3.09 -9.64 -5.46
N PHE A 176 2.98 -10.95 -5.24
CA PHE A 176 2.85 -11.92 -6.34
C PHE A 176 1.50 -11.82 -7.07
N LEU A 177 0.39 -11.65 -6.34
CA LEU A 177 -0.94 -11.46 -6.94
C LEU A 177 -1.00 -10.19 -7.80
N ALA A 178 -0.34 -9.11 -7.39
CA ALA A 178 -0.29 -7.85 -8.12
C ALA A 178 0.35 -7.97 -9.52
N ILE A 179 1.30 -8.90 -9.72
CA ILE A 179 1.98 -9.10 -11.02
C ILE A 179 0.98 -9.50 -12.12
N ARG A 180 -0.06 -10.24 -11.74
CA ARG A 180 -1.08 -10.77 -12.65
C ARG A 180 -2.19 -9.79 -12.96
N GLN A 181 -2.37 -8.75 -12.15
CA GLN A 181 -3.47 -7.82 -12.32
C GLN A 181 -3.27 -6.94 -13.55
N THR A 182 -4.33 -6.78 -14.33
CA THR A 182 -4.43 -5.84 -15.45
C THR A 182 -5.18 -4.56 -15.06
N VAL A 183 -6.01 -4.62 -14.02
CA VAL A 183 -6.84 -3.49 -13.60
C VAL A 183 -6.02 -2.58 -12.68
N SER A 184 -5.81 -1.33 -13.09
CA SER A 184 -4.98 -0.32 -12.40
C SER A 184 -5.33 -0.18 -10.91
N LYS A 185 -6.60 0.06 -10.60
CA LYS A 185 -7.10 0.17 -9.23
C LYS A 185 -6.85 -1.10 -8.39
N LYS A 186 -7.00 -2.29 -8.98
CA LYS A 186 -6.70 -3.56 -8.29
C LYS A 186 -5.20 -3.72 -8.02
N ILE A 187 -4.32 -3.36 -8.96
CA ILE A 187 -2.86 -3.34 -8.73
C ILE A 187 -2.55 -2.44 -7.53
N LEU A 188 -3.14 -1.24 -7.48
CA LEU A 188 -2.92 -0.31 -6.37
C LEU A 188 -3.47 -0.85 -5.05
N ALA A 189 -4.60 -1.56 -5.06
CA ALA A 189 -5.20 -2.22 -3.90
C ALA A 189 -4.29 -3.33 -3.35
N TYR A 190 -3.81 -4.25 -4.18
CA TYR A 190 -2.87 -5.29 -3.75
C TYR A 190 -1.58 -4.69 -3.20
N SER A 191 -1.04 -3.68 -3.90
CA SER A 191 0.15 -2.97 -3.42
C SER A 191 -0.12 -2.23 -2.08
N THR A 192 -1.36 -1.83 -1.82
CA THR A 192 -1.75 -1.24 -0.53
C THR A 192 -1.74 -2.28 0.58
N ILE A 193 -2.43 -3.41 0.36
CA ILE A 193 -2.47 -4.53 1.31
C ILE A 193 -1.05 -5.01 1.61
N GLY A 194 -0.20 -5.10 0.59
CA GLY A 194 1.18 -5.52 0.76
C GLY A 194 2.00 -4.56 1.62
N ASN A 195 1.95 -3.26 1.36
CA ASN A 195 2.63 -2.28 2.21
C ASN A 195 2.12 -2.29 3.65
N LEU A 196 0.80 -2.44 3.85
CA LEU A 196 0.22 -2.61 5.17
C LEU A 196 0.70 -3.90 5.83
N GLY A 197 0.79 -5.01 5.10
CA GLY A 197 1.38 -6.25 5.58
C GLY A 197 2.85 -6.09 6.02
N LEU A 198 3.63 -5.31 5.28
CA LEU A 198 5.00 -4.99 5.70
C LEU A 198 5.04 -4.14 6.98
N ILE A 199 4.10 -3.20 7.14
CA ILE A 199 3.94 -2.43 8.38
C ILE A 199 3.53 -3.35 9.54
N VAL A 200 2.59 -4.28 9.32
CA VAL A 200 2.16 -5.29 10.31
C VAL A 200 3.33 -6.20 10.70
N LEU A 201 4.18 -6.59 9.74
CA LEU A 201 5.42 -7.32 10.02
C LEU A 201 6.29 -6.53 11.00
N CYS A 202 6.58 -5.27 10.69
CA CYS A 202 7.38 -4.41 11.56
C CYS A 202 6.79 -4.26 12.96
N ILE A 203 5.46 -4.11 13.07
CA ILE A 203 4.77 -4.03 14.36
C ILE A 203 4.94 -5.33 15.15
N GLY A 204 4.86 -6.49 14.49
CA GLY A 204 5.04 -7.79 15.16
C GLY A 204 6.49 -8.10 15.54
N ILE A 205 7.49 -7.62 14.79
CA ILE A 205 8.91 -7.70 15.18
C ILE A 205 9.14 -6.92 16.48
N ASN A 206 8.48 -5.77 16.60
CA ASN A 206 8.27 -5.08 17.86
C ASN A 206 9.57 -4.66 18.60
N THR A 207 10.59 -4.31 17.82
CA THR A 207 11.80 -3.62 18.29
C THR A 207 11.70 -2.13 18.00
N ALA A 208 12.49 -1.30 18.71
CA ALA A 208 12.55 0.14 18.49
C ALA A 208 12.78 0.51 17.00
N LEU A 209 13.68 -0.24 16.35
CA LEU A 209 14.03 -0.06 14.95
C LEU A 209 12.85 -0.41 14.03
N SER A 210 12.22 -1.56 14.23
CA SER A 210 11.06 -1.99 13.43
C SER A 210 9.84 -1.07 13.64
N TYR A 211 9.59 -0.59 14.86
CA TYR A 211 8.49 0.34 15.12
C TYR A 211 8.73 1.67 14.39
N THR A 212 9.98 2.17 14.41
CA THR A 212 10.36 3.36 13.63
C THR A 212 10.10 3.14 12.13
N ALA A 213 10.48 1.98 11.60
CA ALA A 213 10.20 1.61 10.22
C ALA A 213 8.69 1.55 9.93
N ALA A 214 7.88 0.97 10.83
CA ALA A 214 6.43 0.86 10.69
C ALA A 214 5.77 2.25 10.52
N VAL A 215 6.12 3.21 11.38
CA VAL A 215 5.57 4.58 11.32
C VAL A 215 6.05 5.33 10.08
N ALA A 216 7.32 5.17 9.71
CA ALA A 216 7.86 5.76 8.49
C ALA A 216 7.18 5.19 7.24
N LEU A 217 7.10 3.86 7.13
CA LEU A 217 6.37 3.14 6.06
C LEU A 217 4.93 3.64 5.95
N LEU A 218 4.20 3.74 7.07
CA LEU A 218 2.82 4.21 7.13
C LEU A 218 2.68 5.65 6.59
N THR A 219 3.61 6.53 6.96
CA THR A 219 3.62 7.94 6.54
C THR A 219 3.84 8.05 5.02
N PHE A 220 4.88 7.41 4.50
CA PHE A 220 5.19 7.45 3.06
C PHE A 220 4.11 6.78 2.22
N HIS A 221 3.60 5.64 2.69
CA HIS A 221 2.48 4.93 2.07
C HIS A 221 1.25 5.85 1.93
N SER A 222 0.89 6.56 3.00
CA SER A 222 -0.30 7.41 3.05
C SER A 222 -0.26 8.61 2.10
N VAL A 223 0.92 9.04 1.65
CA VAL A 223 1.05 10.11 0.66
C VAL A 223 1.17 9.54 -0.75
N ALA A 224 2.01 8.52 -0.93
CA ALA A 224 2.24 7.91 -2.24
C ALA A 224 0.98 7.22 -2.78
N LYS A 225 0.18 6.53 -1.95
CA LYS A 225 -1.07 5.91 -2.40
C LYS A 225 -2.12 6.93 -2.80
N GLY A 226 -2.28 8.00 -2.03
CA GLY A 226 -3.20 9.09 -2.36
C GLY A 226 -2.86 9.67 -3.73
N LEU A 227 -1.57 9.89 -3.99
CA LEU A 227 -1.07 10.35 -5.30
C LEU A 227 -1.42 9.35 -6.41
N LEU A 228 -1.10 8.07 -6.22
CA LEU A 228 -1.29 7.04 -7.25
C LEU A 228 -2.76 6.78 -7.56
N PHE A 229 -3.64 6.72 -6.55
CA PHE A 229 -5.08 6.56 -6.78
C PHE A 229 -5.69 7.78 -7.47
N MET A 230 -5.29 9.00 -7.10
CA MET A 230 -5.75 10.22 -7.77
C MET A 230 -5.31 10.26 -9.24
N SER A 231 -4.02 10.00 -9.50
CA SER A 231 -3.49 9.93 -10.87
C SER A 231 -4.17 8.84 -11.70
N ALA A 232 -4.31 7.63 -11.15
CA ALA A 232 -4.96 6.52 -11.85
C ALA A 232 -6.43 6.82 -12.21
N GLY A 233 -7.17 7.51 -11.33
CA GLY A 233 -8.54 7.89 -11.63
C GLY A 233 -8.67 9.03 -12.64
N VAL A 234 -7.69 9.95 -12.71
CA VAL A 234 -7.63 10.94 -13.79
C VAL A 234 -7.43 10.23 -15.13
N VAL A 235 -6.51 9.26 -15.20
CA VAL A 235 -6.27 8.46 -16.41
C VAL A 235 -7.53 7.67 -16.78
N GLU A 236 -8.16 6.99 -15.83
CA GLU A 236 -9.40 6.24 -16.05
C GLU A 236 -10.51 7.14 -16.63
N ASN A 237 -10.67 8.36 -16.11
CA ASN A 237 -11.69 9.29 -16.58
C ASN A 237 -11.41 9.79 -18.01
N LYS A 238 -10.14 10.05 -18.36
CA LYS A 238 -9.73 10.57 -19.67
C LYS A 238 -9.68 9.50 -20.75
N ILE A 239 -9.20 8.29 -20.42
CA ILE A 239 -9.04 7.18 -21.37
C ILE A 239 -10.30 6.31 -21.44
N GLY A 240 -11.10 6.25 -20.38
CA GLY A 240 -12.30 5.41 -20.31
C GLY A 240 -12.01 3.92 -20.05
N SER A 241 -10.75 3.55 -19.80
CA SER A 241 -10.36 2.18 -19.47
C SER A 241 -9.60 2.09 -18.14
N ARG A 242 -9.88 1.00 -17.42
CA ARG A 242 -9.18 0.60 -16.19
C ARG A 242 -8.02 -0.37 -16.46
N ASN A 243 -7.93 -0.94 -17.66
CA ASN A 243 -6.88 -1.88 -18.02
C ASN A 243 -5.57 -1.11 -18.29
N VAL A 244 -4.49 -1.49 -17.62
CA VAL A 244 -3.17 -0.87 -17.78
C VAL A 244 -2.56 -1.11 -19.16
N GLU A 245 -3.01 -2.14 -19.88
CA GLU A 245 -2.58 -2.38 -21.27
C GLU A 245 -3.15 -1.34 -22.24
N ASP A 246 -4.30 -0.75 -21.92
CA ASP A 246 -4.88 0.34 -22.73
C ASP A 246 -4.18 1.69 -22.48
N TRP A 247 -3.21 1.73 -21.56
CA TRP A 247 -2.49 2.94 -21.17
C TRP A 247 -1.16 3.11 -21.91
N GLU A 248 -0.99 2.45 -23.05
CA GLU A 248 0.16 2.66 -23.94
C GLU A 248 0.15 4.07 -24.56
N GLY A 249 1.33 4.67 -24.69
CA GLY A 249 1.51 6.02 -25.23
C GLY A 249 0.98 7.15 -24.33
N LEU A 250 0.76 6.87 -23.04
CA LEU A 250 0.17 7.84 -22.11
C LEU A 250 1.03 9.09 -21.92
N MET A 251 2.35 8.96 -22.04
CA MET A 251 3.29 10.07 -21.92
C MET A 251 3.02 11.20 -22.94
N ASP A 252 2.54 10.88 -24.14
CA ASP A 252 2.21 11.89 -25.17
C ASP A 252 0.79 12.45 -24.98
N LYS A 253 -0.16 11.62 -24.52
CA LYS A 253 -1.57 12.01 -24.32
C LYS A 253 -1.78 12.84 -23.05
N LEU A 254 -1.23 12.38 -21.92
CA LEU A 254 -1.36 12.96 -20.57
C LEU A 254 0.03 13.12 -19.92
N PRO A 255 0.92 13.99 -20.45
CA PRO A 255 2.31 14.08 -20.02
C PRO A 255 2.49 14.41 -18.52
N LEU A 256 1.73 15.36 -17.98
CA LEU A 256 1.84 15.75 -16.57
C LEU A 256 1.39 14.62 -15.65
N THR A 257 0.22 14.04 -15.93
CA THR A 257 -0.38 12.96 -15.15
C THR A 257 0.51 11.73 -15.16
N THR A 258 1.02 11.36 -16.34
CA THR A 258 1.94 10.23 -16.50
C THR A 258 3.24 10.46 -15.73
N THR A 259 3.85 11.64 -15.85
CA THR A 259 5.07 12.00 -15.12
C THR A 259 4.87 11.95 -13.61
N VAL A 260 3.77 12.54 -13.12
CA VAL A 260 3.42 12.55 -11.70
C VAL A 260 3.17 11.12 -11.18
N MET A 261 2.48 10.29 -11.97
CA MET A 261 2.19 8.91 -11.59
C MET A 261 3.47 8.06 -11.57
N ILE A 262 4.35 8.19 -12.56
CA ILE A 262 5.66 7.52 -12.59
C ILE A 262 6.50 7.96 -11.39
N ALA A 263 6.54 9.26 -11.08
CA ALA A 263 7.25 9.75 -9.90
C ALA A 263 6.69 9.15 -8.59
N GLY A 264 5.36 9.03 -8.49
CA GLY A 264 4.69 8.31 -7.41
C GLY A 264 5.09 6.84 -7.33
N MET A 265 5.14 6.12 -8.45
CA MET A 265 5.55 4.71 -8.48
C MET A 265 7.01 4.53 -8.10
N VAL A 266 7.91 5.34 -8.69
CA VAL A 266 9.35 5.34 -8.39
C VAL A 266 9.59 5.58 -6.90
N SER A 267 8.80 6.46 -6.28
CA SER A 267 8.90 6.73 -4.85
C SER A 267 8.63 5.52 -3.95
N MET A 268 7.97 4.48 -4.46
CA MET A 268 7.64 3.27 -3.70
C MET A 268 8.76 2.22 -3.66
N PHE A 269 9.77 2.33 -4.53
CA PHE A 269 10.80 1.29 -4.68
C PHE A 269 12.22 1.79 -4.99
N LEU A 270 12.46 3.08 -5.28
CA LEU A 270 13.79 3.61 -5.64
C LEU A 270 14.38 4.51 -4.53
N PRO A 271 15.71 4.49 -4.27
CA PRO A 271 16.34 5.55 -3.46
C PRO A 271 16.29 6.86 -4.26
N PRO A 272 16.14 8.05 -3.64
CA PRO A 272 16.28 8.41 -2.22
C PRO A 272 14.96 8.46 -1.44
N PHE A 273 13.87 7.88 -1.94
CA PHE A 273 12.55 8.03 -1.33
C PHE A 273 12.44 7.26 -0.02
N GLY A 274 11.76 7.87 0.97
CA GLY A 274 11.73 7.35 2.33
C GLY A 274 11.03 5.99 2.46
N MET A 275 10.18 5.61 1.51
CA MET A 275 9.60 4.27 1.45
C MET A 275 10.69 3.19 1.36
N LEU A 276 11.65 3.30 0.43
CA LEU A 276 12.71 2.30 0.30
C LEU A 276 13.62 2.27 1.52
N LEU A 277 13.99 3.44 2.06
CA LEU A 277 14.78 3.53 3.29
C LEU A 277 14.08 2.77 4.42
N SER A 278 12.78 2.98 4.58
CA SER A 278 11.99 2.31 5.62
C SER A 278 11.89 0.79 5.38
N LYS A 279 11.83 0.33 4.12
CA LYS A 279 11.92 -1.11 3.79
C LYS A 279 13.27 -1.71 4.16
N TRP A 280 14.36 -0.97 3.92
CA TRP A 280 15.69 -1.40 4.31
C TRP A 280 15.82 -1.54 5.83
N VAL A 281 15.34 -0.54 6.57
CA VAL A 281 15.28 -0.58 8.05
C VAL A 281 14.45 -1.78 8.52
N ALA A 282 13.33 -2.08 7.85
CA ALA A 282 12.52 -3.25 8.17
C ALA A 282 13.28 -4.56 7.99
N VAL A 283 14.01 -4.73 6.87
CA VAL A 283 14.85 -5.92 6.62
C VAL A 283 15.91 -6.08 7.70
N ASP A 284 16.59 -4.99 8.06
CA ASP A 284 17.60 -5.04 9.11
C ASP A 284 17.03 -5.37 10.48
N ALA A 285 15.88 -4.79 10.83
CA ALA A 285 15.21 -5.09 12.08
C ALA A 285 14.76 -6.56 12.18
N VAL A 286 14.36 -7.17 11.06
CA VAL A 286 14.04 -8.60 11.00
C VAL A 286 15.31 -9.44 11.11
N ALA A 287 16.39 -9.05 10.42
CA ALA A 287 17.66 -9.77 10.43
C ALA A 287 18.35 -9.75 11.80
N SER A 288 18.21 -8.65 12.53
CA SER A 288 18.74 -8.47 13.89
C SER A 288 17.80 -8.99 14.99
N SER A 289 16.61 -9.49 14.63
CA SER A 289 15.65 -9.99 15.61
C SER A 289 16.06 -11.37 16.12
N PRO A 290 15.94 -11.65 17.45
CA PRO A 290 16.25 -12.96 18.04
C PRO A 290 15.26 -14.07 17.66
N LEU A 291 14.28 -13.76 16.81
CA LEU A 291 13.28 -14.68 16.29
C LEU A 291 13.93 -15.88 15.60
N TYR A 292 13.61 -17.10 16.04
CA TYR A 292 13.95 -18.36 15.35
C TYR A 292 13.41 -18.42 13.91
N ILE A 293 12.47 -17.54 13.56
CA ILE A 293 11.87 -17.38 12.22
C ILE A 293 12.48 -16.21 11.41
N GLY A 294 13.58 -15.60 11.86
CA GLY A 294 14.19 -14.45 11.19
C GLY A 294 14.54 -14.69 9.72
N LEU A 295 15.17 -15.84 9.41
CA LEU A 295 15.53 -16.18 8.02
C LEU A 295 14.30 -16.31 7.09
N PRO A 296 13.26 -17.11 7.42
CA PRO A 296 12.02 -17.13 6.65
C PRO A 296 11.39 -15.75 6.44
N LEU A 297 11.34 -14.91 7.48
CA LEU A 297 10.75 -13.57 7.37
C LEU A 297 11.56 -12.67 6.43
N VAL A 298 12.89 -12.66 6.53
CA VAL A 298 13.76 -11.90 5.60
C VAL A 298 13.54 -12.35 4.16
N LEU A 299 13.45 -13.65 3.90
CA LEU A 299 13.20 -14.18 2.57
C LEU A 299 11.84 -13.72 2.01
N LEU A 300 10.77 -13.73 2.82
CA LEU A 300 9.46 -13.22 2.41
C LEU A 300 9.52 -11.73 2.06
N VAL A 301 10.25 -10.92 2.85
CA VAL A 301 10.41 -9.48 2.58
C VAL A 301 11.21 -9.24 1.30
N ILE A 302 12.28 -9.99 1.05
CA ILE A 302 13.09 -9.87 -0.17
C ILE A 302 12.25 -10.25 -1.39
N LEU A 303 11.55 -11.39 -1.35
CA LEU A 303 10.70 -11.86 -2.44
C LEU A 303 9.56 -10.88 -2.73
N GLY A 304 8.86 -10.41 -1.69
CA GLY A 304 7.79 -9.41 -1.83
C GLY A 304 8.30 -8.08 -2.38
N SER A 305 9.51 -7.66 -2.00
CA SER A 305 10.14 -6.44 -2.51
C SER A 305 10.55 -6.58 -3.98
N ALA A 306 11.12 -7.71 -4.38
CA ALA A 306 11.46 -8.00 -5.77
C ALA A 306 10.21 -8.03 -6.67
N ALA A 307 9.15 -8.72 -6.23
CA ALA A 307 7.86 -8.73 -6.90
C ALA A 307 7.25 -7.33 -7.00
N THR A 308 7.41 -6.50 -5.96
CA THR A 308 6.96 -5.10 -5.94
C THR A 308 7.64 -4.25 -7.00
N THR A 309 8.96 -4.34 -7.08
CA THR A 309 9.72 -3.66 -8.13
C THR A 309 9.29 -4.14 -9.52
N PHE A 310 9.05 -5.45 -9.68
CA PHE A 310 8.65 -6.02 -10.96
C PHE A 310 7.32 -5.47 -11.47
N TYR A 311 6.24 -5.49 -10.66
CA TYR A 311 4.94 -5.04 -11.15
C TYR A 311 4.90 -3.52 -11.39
N TYR A 312 5.60 -2.71 -10.59
CA TYR A 312 5.69 -1.27 -10.85
C TYR A 312 6.53 -0.96 -12.09
N ALA A 313 7.67 -1.65 -12.29
CA ALA A 313 8.47 -1.51 -13.49
C ALA A 313 7.68 -1.91 -14.75
N LYS A 314 6.93 -3.01 -14.69
CA LYS A 314 6.01 -3.43 -15.76
C LYS A 314 4.98 -2.34 -16.09
N TRP A 315 4.33 -1.77 -15.08
CA TRP A 315 3.34 -0.70 -15.28
C TRP A 315 3.95 0.57 -15.86
N ILE A 316 5.12 1.00 -15.36
CA ILE A 316 5.88 2.12 -15.94
C ILE A 316 6.20 1.84 -17.41
N GLY A 317 6.61 0.61 -17.72
CA GLY A 317 6.85 0.12 -19.08
C GLY A 317 5.70 0.47 -20.01
N TYR A 318 4.48 0.00 -19.73
CA TYR A 318 3.31 0.26 -20.58
C TYR A 318 3.08 1.74 -20.85
N MET A 319 3.12 2.59 -19.81
CA MET A 319 2.89 4.02 -19.98
C MET A 319 3.94 4.72 -20.84
N THR A 320 5.16 4.18 -20.87
CA THR A 320 6.31 4.73 -21.60
C THR A 320 6.48 4.14 -23.00
N VAL A 321 5.84 3.00 -23.30
CA VAL A 321 5.79 2.42 -24.64
C VAL A 321 5.03 3.39 -25.55
N MET A 322 5.56 3.62 -26.75
CA MET A 322 4.90 4.40 -27.79
C MET A 322 4.52 3.46 -28.95
N PRO A 323 3.25 3.02 -29.02
CA PRO A 323 2.74 2.25 -30.13
C PRO A 323 2.91 2.99 -31.46
N LEU A 324 3.28 2.24 -32.50
CA LEU A 324 3.38 2.77 -33.86
C LEU A 324 1.97 3.10 -34.38
N GLY A 325 1.80 4.29 -34.94
CA GLY A 325 0.52 4.74 -35.51
C GLY A 325 -0.42 5.44 -34.52
N LEU A 326 -0.07 5.58 -33.24
CA LEU A 326 -0.82 6.46 -32.36
C LEU A 326 -0.60 7.93 -32.75
N GLU A 327 -1.71 8.64 -32.98
CA GLU A 327 -1.66 10.09 -33.15
C GLU A 327 -1.13 10.75 -31.88
N LYS A 328 -0.11 11.60 -32.06
CA LYS A 328 0.43 12.43 -30.99
C LYS A 328 -0.50 13.61 -30.75
N LYS A 329 -1.58 13.37 -30.01
CA LYS A 329 -2.49 14.42 -29.55
C LYS A 329 -2.42 14.53 -28.04
N LYS A 330 -1.88 15.65 -27.56
CA LYS A 330 -1.96 16.03 -26.15
C LYS A 330 -3.40 16.40 -25.84
N ASP A 331 -4.00 15.71 -24.89
CA ASP A 331 -5.37 15.95 -24.43
C ASP A 331 -5.42 15.97 -22.90
N GLU A 332 -4.67 16.92 -22.33
CA GLU A 332 -4.48 17.05 -20.89
C GLU A 332 -5.02 18.37 -20.37
N GLU A 333 -6.34 18.53 -20.46
CA GLU A 333 -7.07 19.57 -19.75
C GLU A 333 -7.55 19.02 -18.40
N LEU A 334 -6.84 19.38 -17.34
CA LEU A 334 -7.17 19.04 -15.96
C LEU A 334 -7.77 20.26 -15.25
N GLU A 335 -8.86 20.06 -14.54
CA GLU A 335 -9.41 21.09 -13.66
C GLU A 335 -8.41 21.44 -12.54
N GLY A 336 -8.45 22.70 -12.09
CA GLY A 336 -7.55 23.23 -11.06
C GLY A 336 -7.42 22.36 -9.80
N PRO A 337 -8.52 21.86 -9.20
CA PRO A 337 -8.47 21.04 -8.00
C PRO A 337 -7.70 19.71 -8.17
N TYR A 338 -7.84 19.03 -9.32
CA TYR A 338 -7.11 17.80 -9.61
C TYR A 338 -5.62 18.06 -9.74
N LYS A 339 -5.25 19.11 -10.48
CA LYS A 339 -3.86 19.52 -10.67
C LYS A 339 -3.20 19.91 -9.34
N LEU A 340 -3.90 20.69 -8.51
CA LEU A 340 -3.43 21.09 -7.18
C LEU A 340 -3.23 19.87 -6.27
N SER A 341 -4.18 18.93 -6.26
CA SER A 341 -4.11 17.73 -5.43
C SER A 341 -2.94 16.82 -5.84
N MET A 342 -2.78 16.56 -7.14
CA MET A 342 -1.71 15.69 -7.65
C MET A 342 -0.32 16.30 -7.46
N ILE A 343 -0.13 17.56 -7.82
CA ILE A 343 1.16 18.25 -7.64
C ILE A 343 1.45 18.43 -6.15
N GLY A 344 0.44 18.77 -5.35
CA GLY A 344 0.57 18.91 -3.90
C GLY A 344 0.98 17.61 -3.21
N LEU A 345 0.36 16.48 -3.56
CA LEU A 345 0.73 15.16 -3.03
C LEU A 345 2.12 14.72 -3.50
N LEU A 346 2.51 15.00 -4.75
CA LEU A 346 3.88 14.75 -5.22
C LEU A 346 4.91 15.59 -4.47
N ALA A 347 4.65 16.89 -4.32
CA ALA A 347 5.52 17.80 -3.56
C ALA A 347 5.64 17.34 -2.10
N LEU A 348 4.53 16.97 -1.46
CA LEU A 348 4.51 16.43 -0.11
C LEU A 348 5.35 15.15 0.00
N ASN A 349 5.23 14.23 -0.97
CA ASN A 349 6.00 13.00 -1.00
C ASN A 349 7.51 13.25 -1.08
N VAL A 350 7.93 14.21 -1.91
CA VAL A 350 9.33 14.65 -2.03
C VAL A 350 9.80 15.32 -0.74
N VAL A 351 9.02 16.26 -0.19
CA VAL A 351 9.37 17.01 1.02
C VAL A 351 9.54 16.09 2.22
N ILE A 352 8.62 15.15 2.44
CA ILE A 352 8.72 14.18 3.54
C ILE A 352 9.90 13.24 3.31
N SER A 353 10.22 12.88 2.05
CA SER A 353 11.35 12.01 1.74
C SER A 353 12.70 12.69 1.99
N VAL A 354 12.85 13.95 1.59
CA VAL A 354 14.05 14.76 1.91
C VAL A 354 14.12 15.00 3.42
N GLY A 355 12.99 15.27 4.06
CA GLY A 355 12.86 15.52 5.50
C GLY A 355 12.77 14.27 6.37
N VAL A 356 13.05 13.07 5.87
CA VAL A 356 12.82 11.81 6.60
C VAL A 356 13.55 11.77 7.95
N ALA A 357 14.78 12.30 8.00
CA ALA A 357 15.54 12.40 9.25
C ALA A 357 14.85 13.31 10.28
N PHE A 358 14.24 14.41 9.83
CA PHE A 358 13.49 15.32 10.70
C PHE A 358 12.20 14.67 11.20
N VAL A 359 11.46 13.98 10.33
CA VAL A 359 10.25 13.23 10.68
C VAL A 359 10.57 12.19 11.76
N ILE A 360 11.63 11.41 11.56
CA ILE A 360 12.06 10.41 12.55
C ILE A 360 12.46 11.09 13.87
N ASN A 361 13.34 12.10 13.82
CA ASN A 361 13.85 12.77 15.03
C ASN A 361 12.76 13.46 15.86
N LYS A 362 11.86 14.20 15.20
CA LYS A 362 10.90 15.08 15.90
C LYS A 362 9.54 14.45 16.15
N LEU A 363 9.12 13.48 15.34
CA LEU A 363 7.79 12.88 15.46
C LEU A 363 7.87 11.44 15.96
N VAL A 364 8.75 10.62 15.37
CA VAL A 364 8.78 9.18 15.66
C VAL A 364 9.49 8.89 16.98
N ILE A 365 10.73 9.36 17.15
CA ILE A 365 11.55 9.09 18.35
C ILE A 365 10.83 9.52 19.65
N PRO A 366 10.25 10.74 19.76
CA PRO A 366 9.58 11.15 20.99
C PRO A 366 8.31 10.34 21.30
N ALA A 367 7.66 9.78 20.28
CA ALA A 367 6.46 8.97 20.46
C ALA A 367 6.78 7.54 20.94
N ILE A 368 7.96 7.01 20.59
CA ILE A 368 8.36 5.65 20.97
C ILE A 368 9.28 5.61 22.19
N SER A 369 9.90 6.73 22.57
CA SER A 369 10.92 6.78 23.63
C SER A 369 10.41 6.38 25.02
N SER A 370 9.10 6.48 25.25
CA SER A 370 8.47 6.02 26.50
C SER A 370 8.36 4.50 26.60
N ALA A 371 8.37 3.79 25.46
CA ALA A 371 8.12 2.35 25.38
C ALA A 371 9.32 1.55 24.87
N TYR A 372 10.25 2.17 24.14
CA TYR A 372 11.37 1.49 23.49
C TYR A 372 12.70 2.22 23.71
N PRO A 373 13.83 1.50 23.78
CA PRO A 373 15.15 2.12 23.79
C PRO A 373 15.43 2.83 22.46
N ILE A 374 16.05 4.01 22.49
CA ILE A 374 16.36 4.77 21.28
C ILE A 374 17.62 4.18 20.64
N VAL A 375 17.45 3.56 19.47
CA VAL A 375 18.54 2.94 18.69
C VAL A 375 18.85 3.72 17.40
N VAL A 376 17.96 4.65 17.00
CA VAL A 376 18.12 5.46 15.79
C VAL A 376 18.70 6.81 16.14
N SER A 377 19.84 7.16 15.53
CA SER A 377 20.42 8.50 15.61
C SER A 377 20.22 9.24 14.29
N THR A 378 20.06 10.56 14.38
CA THR A 378 19.88 11.41 13.21
C THR A 378 20.79 12.62 13.35
N THR A 379 21.71 12.78 12.40
CA THR A 379 22.68 13.88 12.37
C THR A 379 22.39 14.75 11.16
N GLY A 380 21.74 15.90 11.37
CA GLY A 380 21.28 16.77 10.28
C GLY A 380 20.24 16.06 9.41
N LEU A 381 20.58 15.79 8.14
CA LEU A 381 19.76 15.02 7.19
C LEU A 381 20.28 13.60 6.97
N THR A 382 21.13 13.09 7.86
CA THR A 382 21.58 11.70 7.84
C THR A 382 20.77 10.88 8.84
N VAL A 383 20.29 9.71 8.41
CA VAL A 383 19.68 8.71 9.29
C VAL A 383 20.70 7.61 9.54
N ASP A 384 21.13 7.47 10.79
CA ASP A 384 22.14 6.51 11.22
C ASP A 384 21.44 5.38 12.01
N LEU A 385 21.62 4.14 11.53
CA LEU A 385 20.93 2.95 12.03
C LEU A 385 21.92 1.94 12.64
N GLY A 386 23.08 2.40 13.08
CA GLY A 386 24.15 1.59 13.67
C GLY A 386 25.06 0.92 12.63
N PHE A 387 24.51 0.05 11.77
CA PHE A 387 25.27 -0.68 10.73
C PHE A 387 25.24 0.02 9.36
N THR A 388 24.26 0.91 9.12
CA THR A 388 24.13 1.69 7.89
C THR A 388 23.77 3.15 8.18
N SER A 389 24.32 4.04 7.35
CA SER A 389 24.01 5.46 7.35
C SER A 389 23.38 5.84 6.02
N PHE A 390 22.28 6.58 6.07
CA PHE A 390 21.58 7.09 4.89
C PHE A 390 21.82 8.59 4.76
N PRO A 391 22.83 9.03 3.97
CA PRO A 391 23.06 10.44 3.70
C PRO A 391 22.01 10.94 2.69
N VAL A 392 20.88 11.43 3.19
CA VAL A 392 19.70 11.74 2.36
C VAL A 392 20.05 12.71 1.22
N LEU A 393 20.78 13.79 1.50
CA LEU A 393 21.18 14.75 0.46
C LEU A 393 22.08 14.15 -0.62
N ALA A 394 23.00 13.24 -0.26
CA ALA A 394 23.87 12.61 -1.25
C ALA A 394 23.07 11.68 -2.17
N LEU A 395 22.09 10.95 -1.62
CA LEU A 395 21.19 10.09 -2.42
C LEU A 395 20.32 10.93 -3.37
N TRP A 396 19.79 12.07 -2.90
CA TRP A 396 19.06 13.02 -3.75
C TRP A 396 19.96 13.67 -4.82
N GLY A 397 21.19 14.03 -4.48
CA GLY A 397 22.18 14.51 -5.45
C GLY A 397 22.49 13.47 -6.52
N GLY A 398 22.62 12.20 -6.11
CA GLY A 398 22.85 11.06 -7.00
C GLY A 398 21.72 10.84 -8.00
N ILE A 399 20.45 10.83 -7.57
CA ILE A 399 19.33 10.64 -8.50
C ILE A 399 19.18 11.81 -9.47
N VAL A 400 19.40 13.05 -9.01
CA VAL A 400 19.41 14.23 -9.87
C VAL A 400 20.54 14.14 -10.89
N ALA A 401 21.73 13.72 -10.48
CA ALA A 401 22.85 13.53 -11.39
C ALA A 401 22.57 12.45 -12.44
N VAL A 402 22.00 11.31 -12.03
CA VAL A 402 21.59 10.23 -12.96
C VAL A 402 20.56 10.75 -13.96
N PHE A 403 19.58 11.53 -13.51
CA PHE A 403 18.56 12.10 -14.40
C PHE A 403 19.16 13.13 -15.37
N LEU A 404 20.03 14.02 -14.88
CA LEU A 404 20.71 15.01 -15.73
C LEU A 404 21.65 14.36 -16.76
N ILE A 405 22.47 13.39 -16.34
CA ILE A 405 23.35 12.64 -17.23
C ILE A 405 22.52 11.83 -18.22
N GLY A 406 21.50 11.11 -17.73
CA GLY A 406 20.57 10.34 -18.55
C GLY A 406 19.88 11.20 -19.60
N SER A 407 19.38 12.38 -19.23
CA SER A 407 18.73 13.31 -20.18
C SER A 407 19.69 13.83 -21.26
N ARG A 408 20.97 14.03 -20.92
CA ARG A 408 22.00 14.43 -21.89
C ARG A 408 22.43 13.27 -22.80
N LEU A 409 22.52 12.05 -22.26
CA LEU A 409 22.88 10.85 -23.02
C LEU A 409 21.72 10.36 -23.91
N ALA A 410 20.48 10.51 -23.44
CA ALA A 410 19.26 10.14 -24.16
C ALA A 410 18.83 11.18 -25.21
N GLY A 411 19.59 12.27 -25.37
CA GLY A 411 19.43 13.17 -26.51
C GLY A 411 19.55 12.37 -27.81
N SER A 412 18.41 12.14 -28.47
CA SER A 412 18.35 11.45 -29.75
C SER A 412 19.22 12.18 -30.75
N LYS A 413 20.30 11.55 -31.21
CA LYS A 413 21.22 12.10 -32.24
C LYS A 413 20.59 12.18 -33.64
N GLY A 414 19.26 12.17 -33.75
CA GLY A 414 18.56 12.07 -35.03
C GLY A 414 18.82 10.71 -35.68
N GLY A 415 17.93 9.76 -35.46
CA GLY A 415 17.93 8.46 -36.13
C GLY A 415 16.71 8.31 -37.03
N LYS A 416 16.82 7.53 -38.10
CA LYS A 416 15.63 7.04 -38.81
C LYS A 416 14.91 6.07 -37.87
N VAL A 417 13.61 6.26 -37.66
CA VAL A 417 12.78 5.31 -36.91
C VAL A 417 12.84 3.98 -37.68
N ALA A 418 13.60 3.02 -37.15
CA ALA A 418 13.66 1.68 -37.71
C ALA A 418 12.36 0.96 -37.34
N ALA A 419 11.76 0.28 -38.32
CA ALA A 419 10.60 -0.54 -38.04
C ALA A 419 10.98 -1.65 -37.05
N PRO A 420 10.15 -1.95 -36.04
CA PRO A 420 10.47 -2.97 -35.05
C PRO A 420 10.62 -4.33 -35.75
N TYR A 421 11.53 -5.17 -35.25
CA TYR A 421 11.69 -6.52 -35.76
C TYR A 421 10.61 -7.42 -35.15
N LEU A 422 9.61 -7.80 -35.94
CA LEU A 422 8.42 -8.52 -35.49
C LEU A 422 8.50 -10.05 -35.67
N GLY A 423 9.73 -10.60 -35.75
CA GLY A 423 9.94 -12.04 -35.98
C GLY A 423 9.53 -12.52 -37.39
N GLY A 424 9.27 -11.58 -38.31
CA GLY A 424 8.86 -11.77 -39.70
C GLY A 424 9.19 -10.53 -40.53
N SER A 425 8.72 -10.45 -41.79
CA SER A 425 8.86 -9.23 -42.60
C SER A 425 7.72 -8.26 -42.32
N ASN A 426 8.04 -7.00 -42.05
CA ASN A 426 7.01 -5.98 -41.84
C ASN A 426 6.25 -5.73 -43.14
N VAL A 427 4.94 -5.51 -43.06
CA VAL A 427 4.13 -5.18 -44.23
C VAL A 427 4.58 -3.81 -44.76
N PRO A 428 4.94 -3.66 -46.05
CA PRO A 428 5.40 -2.38 -46.57
C PRO A 428 4.33 -1.28 -46.39
N GLY A 429 4.68 -0.21 -45.69
CA GLY A 429 3.79 0.95 -45.45
C GLY A 429 2.84 0.82 -44.25
N ASP A 430 2.74 -0.36 -43.63
CA ASP A 430 1.94 -0.57 -42.42
C ASP A 430 2.80 -1.21 -41.31
N TYR A 431 3.26 -0.36 -40.39
CA TYR A 431 4.11 -0.78 -39.28
C TYR A 431 3.34 -1.44 -38.13
N THR A 432 2.02 -1.56 -38.25
CA THR A 432 1.17 -2.26 -37.29
C THR A 432 0.92 -3.71 -37.67
N LYS A 433 1.51 -4.19 -38.78
CA LYS A 433 1.35 -5.57 -39.27
C LYS A 433 2.67 -6.22 -39.64
N TYR A 434 2.73 -7.53 -39.47
CA TYR A 434 3.86 -8.36 -39.90
C TYR A 434 3.41 -9.60 -40.65
N ARG A 435 4.25 -10.05 -41.58
CA ARG A 435 4.09 -11.33 -42.26
C ARG A 435 4.82 -12.41 -41.50
N SER A 436 4.11 -13.46 -41.14
CA SER A 436 4.72 -14.66 -40.55
C SER A 436 5.56 -15.41 -41.59
N THR A 437 6.36 -16.38 -41.13
CA THR A 437 7.11 -17.29 -42.00
C THR A 437 6.21 -18.10 -42.95
N ALA A 438 4.92 -18.24 -42.64
CA ALA A 438 3.91 -18.89 -43.48
C ALA A 438 3.22 -17.93 -44.47
N GLY A 439 3.63 -16.66 -44.55
CA GLY A 439 3.10 -15.66 -45.48
C GLY A 439 1.78 -15.00 -45.07
N GLY A 440 1.21 -15.37 -43.92
CA GLY A 440 0.01 -14.72 -43.37
C GLY A 440 0.33 -13.36 -42.75
N GLU A 441 -0.57 -12.39 -42.91
CA GLU A 441 -0.48 -11.07 -42.27
C GLU A 441 -1.16 -11.10 -40.91
N PHE A 442 -0.47 -10.60 -39.88
CA PHE A 442 -0.94 -10.54 -38.50
C PHE A 442 -0.79 -9.12 -37.97
N ASP A 443 -1.77 -8.70 -37.17
CA ASP A 443 -1.71 -7.44 -36.44
C ASP A 443 -0.70 -7.52 -35.29
N LEU A 444 0.07 -6.45 -35.11
CA LEU A 444 0.98 -6.29 -34.00
C LEU A 444 0.17 -6.07 -32.72
N SER A 445 0.16 -7.09 -31.87
CA SER A 445 -0.35 -6.98 -30.51
C SER A 445 0.83 -7.00 -29.54
N VAL A 446 1.02 -5.91 -28.80
CA VAL A 446 1.89 -5.89 -27.63
C VAL A 446 1.01 -6.21 -26.43
N SER A 447 1.29 -7.32 -25.74
CA SER A 447 0.61 -7.69 -24.51
C SER A 447 1.62 -8.00 -23.42
N GLY A 448 1.19 -7.90 -22.17
CA GLY A 448 2.02 -8.22 -21.03
C GLY A 448 2.42 -9.67 -20.93
N ILE A 449 3.56 -9.87 -20.27
CA ILE A 449 3.85 -11.15 -19.65
C ILE A 449 3.03 -11.22 -18.35
N PHE A 450 1.96 -12.03 -18.37
CA PHE A 450 1.22 -12.45 -17.18
C PHE A 450 1.50 -13.93 -16.95
N LEU A 451 2.68 -14.24 -16.41
CA LEU A 451 3.16 -15.57 -15.97
C LEU A 451 2.14 -16.72 -16.23
N ASN A 452 2.19 -17.43 -17.35
CA ASN A 452 1.13 -18.38 -17.77
C ASN A 452 0.94 -19.61 -16.84
N ALA A 453 -0.30 -20.12 -16.76
CA ALA A 453 -0.86 -21.36 -16.17
C ALA A 453 -0.39 -21.92 -14.81
N SER A 454 0.89 -21.87 -14.44
CA SER A 454 1.40 -22.48 -13.19
C SER A 454 1.16 -21.63 -11.93
N LEU A 455 0.90 -20.33 -12.09
CA LEU A 455 0.58 -19.38 -11.03
C LEU A 455 -0.83 -18.81 -11.21
N ASP A 456 -1.83 -19.69 -11.29
CA ASP A 456 -3.24 -19.27 -11.39
C ASP A 456 -3.63 -18.34 -10.22
N GLU A 457 -4.24 -17.20 -10.52
CA GLU A 457 -4.66 -16.20 -9.53
C GLU A 457 -5.61 -16.82 -8.51
N ALA A 458 -6.59 -17.60 -8.97
CA ALA A 458 -7.56 -18.25 -8.09
C ALA A 458 -6.88 -19.28 -7.17
N SER A 459 -5.86 -19.97 -7.67
CA SER A 459 -5.09 -20.93 -6.88
C SER A 459 -4.21 -20.25 -5.83
N LEU A 460 -3.49 -19.19 -6.20
CA LEU A 460 -2.69 -18.38 -5.27
C LEU A 460 -3.56 -17.69 -4.22
N GLU A 461 -4.70 -17.14 -4.62
CA GLU A 461 -5.65 -16.51 -3.71
C GLU A 461 -6.23 -17.53 -2.73
N LYS A 462 -6.61 -18.74 -3.19
CA LYS A 462 -7.06 -19.82 -2.29
C LYS A 462 -5.99 -20.19 -1.27
N ILE A 463 -4.75 -20.39 -1.71
CA ILE A 463 -3.63 -20.71 -0.80
C ILE A 463 -3.45 -19.58 0.23
N ALA A 464 -3.47 -18.33 -0.23
CA ALA A 464 -3.34 -17.17 0.64
C ALA A 464 -4.50 -17.04 1.64
N LEU A 465 -5.73 -17.35 1.22
CA LEU A 465 -6.90 -17.41 2.09
C LEU A 465 -6.76 -18.50 3.16
N TYR A 466 -6.37 -19.73 2.79
CA TYR A 466 -6.17 -20.80 3.77
C TYR A 466 -5.10 -20.45 4.81
N ILE A 467 -3.96 -19.92 4.35
CA ILE A 467 -2.88 -19.49 5.24
C ILE A 467 -3.34 -18.33 6.13
N GLY A 468 -4.08 -17.36 5.58
CA GLY A 468 -4.67 -16.26 6.34
C GLY A 468 -5.64 -16.73 7.43
N VAL A 469 -6.51 -17.70 7.11
CA VAL A 469 -7.42 -18.30 8.11
C VAL A 469 -6.62 -18.96 9.23
N LEU A 470 -5.58 -19.72 8.90
CA LEU A 470 -4.72 -20.34 9.91
C LEU A 470 -4.04 -19.29 10.80
N ILE A 471 -3.54 -18.19 10.24
CA ILE A 471 -2.98 -17.08 11.01
C ILE A 471 -4.04 -16.45 11.92
N SER A 472 -5.25 -16.19 11.39
CA SER A 472 -6.33 -15.55 12.15
C SER A 472 -6.77 -16.41 13.33
N VAL A 473 -6.78 -17.74 13.15
CA VAL A 473 -7.04 -18.71 14.23
C VAL A 473 -5.87 -18.76 15.21
N ALA A 474 -4.63 -18.76 14.71
CA ALA A 474 -3.43 -18.78 15.54
C ALA A 474 -3.31 -17.54 16.44
N LEU A 475 -3.75 -16.36 15.97
CA LEU A 475 -3.80 -15.14 16.79
C LEU A 475 -4.57 -15.37 18.10
N ILE A 476 -5.65 -16.15 18.07
CA ILE A 476 -6.48 -16.42 19.25
C ILE A 476 -5.93 -17.62 20.03
N LEU A 477 -5.63 -18.74 19.35
CA LEU A 477 -5.25 -19.99 20.02
C LEU A 477 -3.98 -19.86 20.87
N VAL A 478 -3.06 -18.98 20.48
CA VAL A 478 -1.80 -18.78 21.19
C VAL A 478 -1.96 -18.24 22.61
N GLU A 479 -3.11 -17.63 22.91
CA GLU A 479 -3.43 -17.05 24.22
C GLU A 479 -4.39 -17.93 25.03
N VAL A 480 -4.83 -19.06 24.48
CA VAL A 480 -5.81 -19.98 25.10
C VAL A 480 -5.16 -21.31 25.50
N ILE A 481 -4.05 -21.68 24.85
CA ILE A 481 -3.25 -22.88 25.09
C ILE A 481 -2.05 -22.50 25.96
#